data_AF-A0A2N2IHG3-F1
#
_entry.id   AF-A0A2N2IHG3-F1
#
_cell.length_a   1.000
_cell.length_b   1.000
_cell.length_c   1.000
_cell.angle_alpha   90.00
_cell.angle_beta   90.00
_cell.angle_gamma   90.00
#
_symmetry.space_group_name_H-M   'P 1'
#
loop_
_entity.id
_entity.type
_entity.pdbx_description
1 polymer ?
#
loop_
_entity_poly.entity_id
_entity_poly.type
_entity_poly.pdbx_seq_one_letter_code
_entity_poly.pdbx_strand_id
1 'polypeptide(L)'
;MLVVAVARLAFSLTAVSLKDKRRVARALIDRTRRRFPVAVAEIEENDNHAALVLGCSVVSNDAQHAMSMLDHVVSFMENTYLAPMILREREILHFGPLADGFWDAEDPDPESWEEVAASCDPVSED
;
A
#
# COMPACT_ATOMS: atom_id res chain seq x y z
N MET A 1 -16.40 5.46 -1.75
CA MET A 1 -16.12 4.01 -1.61
C MET A 1 -14.66 3.88 -1.22
N LEU A 2 -14.34 3.19 -0.12
CA LEU A 2 -12.94 2.99 0.24
C LEU A 2 -12.27 2.09 -0.80
N VAL A 3 -11.13 2.50 -1.30
CA VAL A 3 -10.31 1.70 -2.21
C VAL A 3 -8.86 1.69 -1.73
N VAL A 4 -8.19 0.56 -1.94
CA VAL A 4 -6.78 0.40 -1.63
C VAL A 4 -6.07 -0.14 -2.88
N ALA A 5 -5.22 0.67 -3.49
CA ALA A 5 -4.36 0.22 -4.58
C ALA A 5 -3.02 -0.24 -4.01
N VAL A 6 -2.55 -1.41 -4.42
CA VAL A 6 -1.30 -2.01 -3.94
C VAL A 6 -0.39 -2.37 -5.11
N ALA A 7 0.92 -2.35 -4.89
CA ALA A 7 1.90 -2.83 -5.83
C ALA A 7 2.99 -3.67 -5.17
N ARG A 8 3.42 -4.73 -5.86
CA ARG A 8 4.67 -5.45 -5.62
C ARG A 8 5.68 -5.05 -6.69
N LEU A 9 6.84 -4.57 -6.26
CA LEU A 9 7.88 -4.04 -7.13
C LEU A 9 9.19 -4.77 -6.85
N ALA A 10 9.73 -5.47 -7.84
CA ALA A 10 11.02 -6.16 -7.71
C ALA A 10 12.12 -5.40 -8.45
N PHE A 11 13.27 -5.28 -7.81
CA PHE A 11 14.45 -4.62 -8.32
C PHE A 11 15.65 -5.58 -8.31
N SER A 12 16.45 -5.52 -9.37
CA SER A 12 17.75 -6.19 -9.42
C SER A 12 18.80 -5.26 -8.80
N LEU A 13 19.55 -5.75 -7.82
CA LEU A 13 20.60 -5.00 -7.15
C LEU A 13 21.98 -5.50 -7.53
N THR A 14 22.92 -4.58 -7.69
CA THR A 14 24.36 -4.88 -7.76
C THR A 14 25.02 -4.76 -6.38
N ALA A 15 24.26 -4.98 -5.31
CA ALA A 15 24.79 -4.91 -3.95
C ALA A 15 25.73 -6.10 -3.70
N VAL A 16 26.73 -5.92 -2.84
CA VAL A 16 27.70 -6.97 -2.48
C VAL A 16 27.52 -7.47 -1.05
N SER A 17 26.53 -6.94 -0.33
CA SER A 17 26.22 -7.30 1.04
C SER A 17 24.78 -6.92 1.41
N LEU A 18 24.23 -7.54 2.46
CA LEU A 18 22.93 -7.16 3.03
C LEU A 18 22.91 -5.70 3.52
N LYS A 19 24.05 -5.18 3.98
CA LYS A 19 24.18 -3.78 4.40
C LYS A 19 24.02 -2.83 3.21
N ASP A 20 24.63 -3.17 2.06
CA ASP A 20 24.49 -2.36 0.85
C ASP A 20 23.06 -2.40 0.32
N LYS A 21 22.41 -3.58 0.31
CA LYS A 21 20.98 -3.70 -0.01
C LYS A 21 20.13 -2.79 0.89
N ARG A 22 20.32 -2.83 2.21
CA ARG A 22 19.59 -1.98 3.16
C ARG A 22 19.79 -0.49 2.89
N ARG A 23 20.96 -0.06 2.40
CA ARG A 23 21.20 1.33 2.01
C ARG A 23 20.33 1.73 0.80
N VAL A 24 20.24 0.88 -0.22
CA VAL A 24 19.41 1.12 -1.41
C VAL A 24 17.93 1.09 -1.06
N ALA A 25 17.49 0.08 -0.30
CA ALA A 25 16.10 -0.06 0.14
C ALA A 25 15.63 1.17 0.94
N ARG A 26 16.40 1.60 1.95
CA ARG A 26 16.10 2.81 2.72
C ARG A 26 16.02 4.06 1.84
N ALA A 27 16.95 4.21 0.90
CA ALA A 27 16.94 5.37 0.01
C ALA A 27 15.68 5.40 -0.87
N LEU A 28 15.24 4.27 -1.44
CA LEU A 28 13.99 4.20 -2.21
C LEU A 28 12.77 4.46 -1.32
N ILE A 29 12.67 3.76 -0.18
CA ILE A 29 11.56 3.88 0.78
C ILE A 29 11.42 5.32 1.27
N ASP A 30 12.49 5.93 1.78
CA ASP A 30 12.46 7.27 2.35
C ASP A 30 12.16 8.34 1.29
N ARG A 31 12.73 8.23 0.09
CA ARG A 31 12.46 9.16 -1.00
C ARG A 31 11.00 9.09 -1.43
N THR A 32 10.44 7.89 -1.57
CA THR A 32 9.04 7.70 -1.93
C THR A 32 8.11 8.26 -0.86
N ARG A 33 8.31 7.91 0.42
CA ARG A 33 7.48 8.41 1.53
C ARG A 33 7.52 9.94 1.67
N ARG A 34 8.65 10.57 1.36
CA ARG A 34 8.77 12.04 1.36
C ARG A 34 8.02 12.70 0.21
N ARG A 35 7.88 12.00 -0.92
CA ARG A 35 7.30 12.55 -2.15
C ARG A 35 5.81 12.28 -2.29
N PHE A 36 5.33 11.17 -1.73
CA PHE A 36 3.95 10.71 -1.88
C PHE A 36 3.38 10.25 -0.53
N PRO A 37 2.08 10.48 -0.28
CA PRO A 37 1.39 10.01 0.92
C PRO A 37 1.05 8.52 0.81
N VAL A 38 2.08 7.66 0.82
CA VAL A 38 1.93 6.22 0.59
C VAL A 38 2.64 5.39 1.64
N ALA A 39 2.12 4.19 1.89
CA ALA A 39 2.85 3.18 2.65
C ALA A 39 3.77 2.41 1.69
N VAL A 40 4.98 2.13 2.15
CA VAL A 40 5.96 1.33 1.39
C VAL A 40 6.87 0.58 2.35
N ALA A 41 7.17 -0.68 2.05
CA ALA A 41 8.02 -1.55 2.86
C ALA A 41 8.77 -2.57 1.99
N GLU A 42 9.88 -3.11 2.49
CA GLU A 42 10.48 -4.33 1.91
C GLU A 42 9.67 -5.54 2.38
N ILE A 43 9.27 -6.43 1.46
CA ILE A 43 8.32 -7.51 1.76
C ILE A 43 8.86 -8.93 1.48
N GLU A 44 9.86 -9.08 0.63
CA GLU A 44 10.42 -10.39 0.23
C GLU A 44 11.94 -10.29 -0.05
N GLU A 45 12.59 -11.44 -0.25
CA GLU A 45 14.03 -11.57 -0.59
C GLU A 45 15.00 -11.01 0.47
N ASN A 46 14.62 -10.92 1.75
CA ASN A 46 15.42 -10.21 2.79
C ASN A 46 16.87 -10.71 2.94
N ASP A 47 17.12 -12.00 2.71
CA ASP A 47 18.46 -12.61 2.79
C ASP A 47 19.22 -12.64 1.47
N ASN A 48 18.59 -12.21 0.37
CA ASN A 48 19.22 -12.08 -0.94
C ASN A 48 19.62 -10.62 -1.16
N HIS A 49 20.92 -10.34 -1.14
CA HIS A 49 21.42 -8.99 -1.34
C HIS A 49 21.31 -8.50 -2.79
N ALA A 50 21.20 -9.41 -3.77
CA ALA A 50 21.09 -9.07 -5.19
C ALA A 50 19.64 -8.78 -5.65
N ALA A 51 18.66 -8.97 -4.77
CA ALA A 51 17.25 -8.72 -5.06
C ALA A 51 16.62 -7.82 -3.99
N LEU A 52 15.72 -6.94 -4.40
CA LEU A 52 14.91 -6.13 -3.50
C LEU A 52 13.46 -6.16 -3.95
N VAL A 53 12.56 -6.59 -3.07
CA VAL A 53 11.12 -6.58 -3.33
C VAL A 53 10.45 -5.61 -2.37
N LEU A 54 9.81 -4.58 -2.93
CA LEU A 54 9.06 -3.57 -2.18
C LEU A 54 7.57 -3.76 -2.40
N GLY A 55 6.79 -3.68 -1.32
CA GLY A 55 5.35 -3.48 -1.34
C GLY A 55 5.02 -2.01 -1.18
N CYS A 56 4.01 -1.52 -1.90
CA CYS A 56 3.49 -0.15 -1.78
C CYS A 56 1.97 -0.17 -1.72
N SER A 57 1.35 0.74 -0.97
CA SER A 57 -0.10 0.93 -0.97
C SER A 57 -0.53 2.40 -0.96
N VAL A 58 -1.66 2.65 -1.61
CA VAL A 58 -2.38 3.94 -1.67
C VAL A 58 -3.81 3.69 -1.24
N VAL A 59 -4.30 4.49 -0.30
CA VAL A 59 -5.70 4.49 0.14
C VAL A 59 -6.40 5.72 -0.43
N SER A 60 -7.61 5.55 -0.95
CA SER A 60 -8.40 6.64 -1.53
C SER A 60 -9.89 6.37 -1.36
N ASN A 61 -10.72 7.39 -1.60
CA ASN A 61 -12.16 7.25 -1.79
C ASN A 61 -12.56 7.14 -3.28
N ASP A 62 -11.58 7.25 -4.18
CA ASP A 62 -11.72 7.22 -5.64
C ASP A 62 -10.65 6.29 -6.26
N ALA A 63 -11.11 5.35 -7.10
CA ALA A 63 -10.28 4.32 -7.73
C ALA A 63 -9.29 4.90 -8.75
N GLN A 64 -9.73 5.90 -9.53
CA GLN A 64 -8.88 6.53 -10.53
C GLN A 64 -7.74 7.30 -9.88
N HIS A 65 -8.03 8.03 -8.79
CA HIS A 65 -7.04 8.70 -7.98
C HIS A 65 -6.04 7.71 -7.36
N ALA A 66 -6.52 6.60 -6.77
CA ALA A 66 -5.66 5.59 -6.17
C ALA A 66 -4.66 4.99 -7.18
N MET A 67 -5.18 4.57 -8.34
CA MET A 67 -4.35 3.96 -9.39
C MET A 67 -3.39 4.98 -10.01
N SER A 68 -3.84 6.21 -10.28
CA SER A 68 -2.97 7.27 -10.80
C SER A 68 -1.84 7.62 -9.83
N MET A 69 -2.13 7.69 -8.53
CA MET A 69 -1.10 7.90 -7.51
C MET A 69 -0.11 6.73 -7.45
N LEU A 70 -0.60 5.49 -7.48
CA LEU A 70 0.24 4.30 -7.49
C LEU A 70 1.16 4.30 -8.72
N ASP A 71 0.65 4.67 -9.89
CA ASP A 71 1.43 4.77 -11.12
C ASP A 71 2.52 5.83 -11.03
N HIS A 72 2.21 6.99 -10.45
CA HIS A 72 3.22 8.03 -10.19
C HIS A 72 4.32 7.53 -9.24
N VAL A 73 3.97 6.74 -8.23
CA VAL A 73 4.95 6.14 -7.31
C VAL A 73 5.85 5.13 -8.03
N VAL A 74 5.26 4.22 -8.81
CA VAL A 74 6.01 3.23 -9.60
C VAL A 74 6.95 3.92 -10.57
N SER A 75 6.45 4.88 -11.36
CA SER A 75 7.27 5.66 -12.28
C SER A 75 8.36 6.45 -11.55
N PHE A 76 8.10 7.00 -10.37
CA PHE A 76 9.12 7.67 -9.58
C PHE A 76 10.25 6.72 -9.16
N MET A 77 9.90 5.52 -8.66
CA MET A 77 10.91 4.53 -8.26
C MET A 77 11.73 4.04 -9.45
N GLU A 78 11.09 3.76 -10.59
CA GLU A 78 11.76 3.41 -11.85
C GLU A 78 12.78 4.50 -12.27
N ASN A 79 12.40 5.78 -12.15
CA ASN A 79 13.23 6.92 -12.56
C ASN A 79 14.20 7.45 -11.49
N THR A 80 14.30 6.78 -10.32
CA THR A 80 15.27 7.18 -9.30
C THR A 80 16.68 6.65 -9.62
N TYR A 81 16.81 5.71 -10.56
CA TYR A 81 18.07 5.10 -11.03
C TYR A 81 18.97 4.50 -9.93
N LEU A 82 18.39 4.13 -8.78
CA LEU A 82 19.13 3.43 -7.71
C LEU A 82 19.31 1.94 -7.99
N ALA A 83 18.33 1.35 -8.69
CA ALA A 83 18.32 -0.05 -9.09
C ALA A 83 17.35 -0.25 -10.26
N PRO A 84 17.66 -1.11 -11.24
CA PRO A 84 16.70 -1.50 -12.28
C PRO A 84 15.48 -2.22 -11.68
N MET A 85 14.28 -1.73 -12.00
CA MET A 85 13.03 -2.45 -11.73
C MET A 85 12.86 -3.56 -12.78
N ILE A 86 12.60 -4.78 -12.34
CA ILE A 86 12.48 -5.97 -13.19
C ILE A 86 11.05 -6.50 -13.27
N LEU A 87 10.23 -6.23 -12.26
CA LEU A 87 8.83 -6.65 -12.20
C LEU A 87 8.00 -5.62 -11.45
N ARG A 88 6.76 -5.45 -11.94
CA ARG A 88 5.71 -4.68 -11.28
C ARG A 88 4.39 -5.44 -11.39
N GLU A 89 3.78 -5.70 -10.24
CA GLU A 89 2.42 -6.22 -10.12
C GLU A 89 1.59 -5.19 -9.37
N ARG A 90 0.35 -4.99 -9.79
CA ARG A 90 -0.56 -4.01 -9.22
C ARG A 90 -1.93 -4.64 -9.05
N GLU A 91 -2.58 -4.27 -7.97
CA GLU A 91 -3.94 -4.69 -7.66
C GLU A 91 -4.70 -3.56 -6.99
N ILE A 92 -6.03 -3.59 -7.09
CA ILE A 92 -6.91 -2.63 -6.43
C ILE A 92 -8.03 -3.37 -5.71
N LEU A 93 -8.12 -3.13 -4.41
CA LEU A 93 -9.17 -3.64 -3.55
C LEU A 93 -10.25 -2.58 -3.40
N HIS A 94 -11.50 -2.99 -3.61
CA HIS A 94 -12.67 -2.15 -3.42
C HIS A 94 -13.40 -2.63 -2.17
N PHE A 95 -13.63 -1.73 -1.24
CA PHE A 95 -14.44 -1.99 -0.07
C PHE A 95 -15.86 -1.52 -0.38
N GLY A 96 -16.86 -2.28 0.09
CA GLY A 96 -18.25 -1.89 -0.04
C GLY A 96 -18.54 -0.52 0.58
N PRO A 97 -19.74 0.05 0.33
CA PRO A 97 -20.16 1.22 1.08
C PRO A 97 -20.11 0.93 2.58
N LEU A 98 -19.84 1.96 3.36
CA LEU A 98 -20.11 1.90 4.80
C LEU A 98 -21.61 1.65 4.96
N ALA A 99 -22.02 0.81 5.91
CA ALA A 99 -23.43 0.48 6.11
C ALA A 99 -24.29 1.75 6.19
N ASP A 100 -25.41 1.75 5.47
CA ASP A 100 -26.38 2.85 5.53
C ASP A 100 -26.83 3.05 6.99
N GLY A 101 -26.85 4.29 7.47
CA GLY A 101 -27.19 4.63 8.86
C GLY A 101 -26.04 4.62 9.87
N PHE A 102 -24.82 4.19 9.51
CA PHE A 102 -23.67 4.20 10.43
C PHE A 102 -23.25 5.62 10.89
N TRP A 103 -23.80 6.68 10.31
CA TRP A 103 -23.65 8.05 10.81
C TRP A 103 -24.98 8.79 10.77
N ASP A 104 -26.08 8.13 11.14
CA ASP A 104 -27.36 8.84 11.25
C ASP A 104 -27.31 9.83 12.41
N ALA A 105 -26.98 11.09 12.11
CA ALA A 105 -26.87 12.14 13.09
C ALA A 105 -28.23 12.55 13.67
N GLU A 106 -29.33 12.15 13.02
CA GLU A 106 -30.70 12.38 13.47
C GLU A 106 -31.19 11.30 14.44
N ASP A 107 -30.51 10.14 14.49
CA ASP A 107 -30.76 9.05 15.44
C ASP A 107 -29.44 8.53 16.07
N PRO A 108 -28.91 9.24 17.10
CA PRO A 108 -27.65 8.89 17.73
C PRO A 108 -27.77 7.72 18.72
N ASP A 109 -28.75 6.82 18.56
CA ASP A 109 -29.02 5.73 19.49
C ASP A 109 -27.88 4.70 19.46
N PRO A 110 -27.16 4.48 20.59
CA PRO A 110 -26.13 3.45 20.72
C PRO A 110 -26.56 2.03 20.34
N GLU A 111 -27.85 1.69 20.46
CA GLU A 111 -28.38 0.36 20.10
C GLU A 111 -28.33 0.11 18.57
N SER A 112 -28.44 1.15 17.75
CA SER A 112 -28.30 1.05 16.28
C SER A 112 -26.90 0.58 15.86
N TRP A 113 -25.87 0.86 16.67
CA TRP A 113 -24.49 0.47 16.40
C TRP A 113 -24.25 -1.01 16.65
N GLU A 114 -25.02 -1.64 17.55
CA GLU A 114 -24.99 -3.09 17.76
C GLU A 114 -25.62 -3.83 16.58
N GLU A 115 -26.71 -3.31 16.01
CA GLU A 115 -27.32 -3.85 14.79
C GLU A 115 -26.38 -3.72 13.58
N VAL A 116 -25.71 -2.56 13.42
CA VAL A 116 -24.73 -2.37 12.35
C VAL A 116 -23.50 -3.25 12.55
N ALA A 117 -22.99 -3.36 13.78
CA ALA A 117 -21.88 -4.27 14.10
C ALA A 117 -22.24 -5.73 13.85
N ALA A 118 -23.50 -6.13 14.10
CA ALA A 118 -24.02 -7.46 13.81
C ALA A 118 -24.22 -7.71 12.30
N SER A 119 -24.43 -6.66 11.49
CA SER A 119 -24.51 -6.74 10.04
C SER A 119 -23.13 -6.79 9.37
N CYS A 120 -22.07 -6.37 10.05
CA CYS A 120 -20.70 -6.54 9.60
C CYS A 120 -20.22 -7.97 9.89
N ASP A 121 -19.36 -8.52 9.03
CA ASP A 121 -18.65 -9.75 9.38
C ASP A 121 -17.87 -9.49 10.68
N PRO A 122 -17.98 -10.38 11.69
CA PRO A 122 -17.25 -10.22 12.93
C PRO A 122 -15.76 -10.15 12.61
N VAL A 123 -15.06 -9.19 13.21
CA VAL A 123 -13.60 -9.11 13.14
C VAL A 123 -13.06 -10.44 13.68
N SER A 124 -12.43 -11.25 12.82
CA SER A 124 -11.84 -12.50 13.26
C SER A 124 -10.73 -12.17 14.26
N GLU A 125 -10.82 -12.75 15.46
CA GLU A 125 -9.75 -12.70 16.45
C GLU A 125 -8.65 -13.67 16.00
N ASP A 126 -7.85 -13.28 15.02
CA ASP A 126 -6.60 -13.98 14.64
C ASP A 126 -5.36 -13.33 15.27
#